data_AF-A0A177F3U8-F1
#
_entry.id   AF-A0A177F3U8-F1
#
_cell.length_a   1.000
_cell.length_b   1.000
_cell.length_c   1.000
_cell.angle_alpha   90.00
_cell.angle_beta   90.00
_cell.angle_gamma   90.00
#
_symmetry.space_group_name_H-M   'P 1'
#
loop_
_entity.id
_entity.type
_entity.pdbx_description
1 polymer ?
#
loop_
_entity_poly.entity_id
_entity_poly.type
_entity_poly.pdbx_seq_one_letter_code
_entity_poly.pdbx_strand_id
1 'polypeptide(L)'
;MRGLTAAFTQRDLQHGPFIFRLTDLHPSNIFADEQCNIKAVVDLEWSCSLPIETQHPPFWLSGHELDEMEGENVADFDRTCNEFLDIFEQEDRFGERDSTLEPGFCTTVMRAALEKKMHWYWSSLNEPRGMYNLFMDNIQPMFAPSHSERGQATRFQQTIAPYWSTASSAFIEDKVRDLKDYRERVRAKKQEYSGLCP
;
A
#
# COMPACT_ATOMS: atom_id res chain seq x y z
N MET A 1 1.08 -6.94 -13.02
CA MET A 1 1.66 -7.45 -11.76
C MET A 1 2.44 -8.75 -11.92
N ARG A 2 1.83 -9.91 -12.24
CA ARG A 2 2.53 -11.21 -12.29
C ARG A 2 3.80 -11.27 -13.16
N GLY A 3 3.83 -10.57 -14.30
CA GLY A 3 5.02 -10.50 -15.16
C GLY A 3 6.21 -9.76 -14.52
N LEU A 4 5.97 -9.01 -13.44
CA LEU A 4 6.98 -8.22 -12.72
C LEU A 4 7.49 -8.92 -11.45
N THR A 5 6.90 -10.04 -11.05
CA THR A 5 7.23 -10.72 -9.79
C THR A 5 8.73 -10.99 -9.64
N ALA A 6 9.40 -11.46 -10.69
CA ALA A 6 10.84 -11.74 -10.64
C ALA A 6 11.72 -10.51 -10.38
N ALA A 7 11.25 -9.30 -10.71
CA ALA A 7 11.95 -8.05 -10.42
C ALA A 7 11.73 -7.56 -8.98
N PHE A 8 10.65 -7.99 -8.33
CA PHE A 8 10.25 -7.58 -6.99
C PHE A 8 10.24 -8.74 -5.98
N THR A 9 11.04 -9.78 -6.24
CA THR A 9 11.28 -10.87 -5.29
C THR A 9 12.77 -11.14 -5.14
N GLN A 10 13.21 -11.46 -3.93
CA GLN A 10 14.59 -11.83 -3.61
C GLN A 10 14.74 -13.35 -3.64
N ARG A 11 15.57 -13.88 -4.56
CA ARG A 11 15.67 -15.34 -4.80
C ARG A 11 16.09 -16.12 -3.57
N ASP A 12 16.97 -15.54 -2.77
CA ASP A 12 17.48 -16.07 -1.51
C ASP A 12 16.42 -16.13 -0.39
N LEU A 13 15.32 -15.37 -0.52
CA LEU A 13 14.24 -15.32 0.46
C LEU A 13 12.95 -16.05 0.02
N GLN A 14 12.94 -16.67 -1.16
CA GLN A 14 11.76 -17.34 -1.74
C GLN A 14 11.21 -18.49 -0.88
N HIS A 15 12.07 -19.11 -0.07
CA HIS A 15 11.71 -20.20 0.83
C HIS A 15 11.59 -19.75 2.29
N GLY A 16 11.60 -18.45 2.53
CA GLY A 16 11.47 -17.84 3.84
C GLY A 16 12.70 -17.02 4.25
N PRO A 17 12.69 -16.48 5.49
CA PRO A 17 11.69 -16.74 6.52
C PRO A 17 10.33 -16.07 6.24
N PHE A 18 9.27 -16.62 6.83
CA PHE A 18 7.94 -16.03 6.85
C PHE A 18 7.70 -15.39 8.21
N ILE A 19 7.16 -14.18 8.22
CA ILE A 19 6.97 -13.37 9.42
C ILE A 19 5.48 -13.07 9.59
N PHE A 20 5.00 -13.20 10.82
CA PHE A 20 3.65 -12.79 11.18
C PHE A 20 3.52 -11.26 11.10
N ARG A 21 2.51 -10.77 10.36
CA ARG A 21 2.20 -9.34 10.22
C ARG A 21 0.71 -9.10 10.37
N LEU A 22 0.37 -7.96 10.97
CA LEU A 22 -0.94 -7.32 10.87
C LEU A 22 -1.02 -6.52 9.56
N THR A 23 -1.75 -7.02 8.56
CA THR A 23 -1.79 -6.43 7.22
C THR A 23 -2.64 -5.18 7.12
N ASP A 24 -3.50 -4.94 8.11
CA ASP A 24 -4.35 -3.74 8.21
C ASP A 24 -4.01 -2.91 9.47
N LEU A 25 -2.73 -2.77 9.78
CA LEU A 25 -2.29 -1.95 10.90
C LEU A 25 -2.34 -0.46 10.51
N HIS A 26 -3.19 0.32 11.18
CA HIS A 26 -3.35 1.76 10.99
C HIS A 26 -3.47 2.50 12.33
N PRO A 27 -3.33 3.84 12.38
CA PRO A 27 -3.30 4.59 13.63
C PRO A 27 -4.52 4.37 14.54
N SER A 28 -5.73 4.25 13.99
CA SER A 28 -6.93 3.96 14.81
C SER A 28 -6.98 2.55 15.42
N ASN A 29 -6.08 1.64 15.04
CA ASN A 29 -5.92 0.33 15.70
C ASN A 29 -4.94 0.38 16.88
N ILE A 30 -4.25 1.50 17.09
CA ILE A 30 -3.19 1.65 18.10
C ILE A 30 -3.64 2.65 19.16
N PHE A 31 -3.69 2.21 20.42
CA PHE A 31 -3.97 3.07 21.56
C PHE A 31 -2.69 3.37 22.32
N ALA A 32 -2.44 4.64 22.62
CA ALA A 32 -1.31 5.10 23.42
C ALA A 32 -1.79 5.91 24.64
N ASP A 33 -0.97 5.93 25.70
CA ASP A 33 -1.18 6.84 26.84
C ASP A 33 -0.66 8.26 26.58
N GLU A 34 -0.81 9.15 27.55
CA GLU A 34 -0.32 10.54 27.51
C GLU A 34 1.20 10.66 27.36
N GLN A 35 1.95 9.58 27.62
CA GLN A 35 3.41 9.52 27.46
C GLN A 35 3.81 8.81 26.16
N CYS A 36 2.86 8.60 25.24
CA CYS A 36 3.04 7.92 23.95
C CYS A 36 3.45 6.44 24.06
N ASN A 37 3.21 5.78 25.19
CA ASN A 37 3.42 4.34 25.29
C ASN A 37 2.23 3.61 24.68
N ILE A 38 2.49 2.66 23.78
CA ILE A 38 1.46 1.78 23.21
C ILE A 38 0.85 0.94 24.34
N LYS A 39 -0.46 1.03 24.52
CA LYS A 39 -1.24 0.27 25.52
C LYS A 39 -2.01 -0.89 24.92
N ALA A 40 -2.46 -0.77 23.69
CA ALA A 40 -3.18 -1.83 23.01
C ALA A 40 -3.06 -1.69 21.50
N VAL A 41 -3.04 -2.83 20.82
CA VAL A 41 -3.32 -2.95 19.40
C VAL A 41 -4.60 -3.77 19.26
N VAL A 42 -5.61 -3.22 18.61
CA VAL A 42 -6.91 -3.88 18.40
C VAL A 42 -7.07 -4.27 16.93
N ASP A 43 -8.22 -4.88 16.62
CA ASP A 43 -8.61 -5.23 15.25
C ASP A 43 -7.58 -6.13 14.53
N LEU A 44 -7.32 -7.30 15.12
CA LEU A 44 -6.28 -8.24 14.69
C LEU A 44 -6.77 -9.26 13.64
N GLU A 45 -7.96 -9.06 13.07
CA GLU A 45 -8.58 -10.00 12.14
C GLU A 45 -7.78 -10.15 10.83
N TRP A 46 -7.06 -9.10 10.45
CA TRP A 46 -6.18 -9.07 9.28
C TRP A 46 -4.74 -9.39 9.67
N SER A 47 -4.50 -10.66 10.02
CA SER A 47 -3.17 -11.17 10.35
C SER A 47 -2.73 -12.30 9.43
N CYS A 48 -1.47 -12.28 9.00
CA CYS A 48 -0.94 -13.25 8.04
C CYS A 48 0.56 -13.53 8.26
N SER A 49 0.99 -14.76 7.99
CA SER A 49 2.41 -15.10 7.85
C SER A 49 2.85 -14.91 6.40
N LEU A 50 3.61 -13.86 6.13
CA LEU A 50 4.05 -13.47 4.79
C LEU A 50 5.57 -13.59 4.64
N PRO A 51 6.11 -13.76 3.41
CA PRO A 51 7.55 -13.69 3.18
C PRO A 51 8.15 -12.41 3.78
N ILE A 52 9.32 -12.51 4.40
CA ILE A 52 9.97 -11.38 5.06
C ILE A 52 10.20 -10.17 4.13
N GLU A 53 10.41 -10.42 2.83
CA GLU A 53 10.62 -9.39 1.82
C GLU A 53 9.40 -8.51 1.55
N THR A 54 8.22 -8.91 2.03
CA THR A 54 7.01 -8.09 1.96
C THR A 54 7.00 -6.97 3.00
N GLN A 55 7.95 -6.98 3.96
CA GLN A 55 8.00 -6.02 5.06
C GLN A 55 8.44 -4.65 4.59
N HIS A 56 7.72 -3.63 5.06
CA HIS A 56 8.04 -2.23 4.85
C HIS A 56 7.46 -1.42 6.02
N PRO A 57 8.03 -0.24 6.33
CA PRO A 57 7.40 0.71 7.24
C PRO A 57 5.98 1.06 6.76
N PRO A 58 5.00 1.24 7.67
CA PRO A 58 3.66 1.64 7.27
C PRO A 58 3.66 3.02 6.60
N PHE A 59 2.88 3.20 5.52
CA PHE A 59 2.81 4.48 4.78
C PHE A 59 2.37 5.66 5.64
N TRP A 60 1.39 5.42 6.51
CA TRP A 60 0.88 6.43 7.45
C TRP A 60 1.92 6.92 8.45
N LEU A 61 3.10 6.29 8.54
CA LEU A 61 4.16 6.72 9.44
C LEU A 61 4.68 8.12 9.08
N SER A 62 4.64 8.51 7.81
CA SER A 62 4.95 9.88 7.38
C SER A 62 3.76 10.84 7.48
N GLY A 63 2.61 10.38 8.00
CA GLY A 63 1.39 11.17 8.12
C GLY A 63 0.53 11.22 6.85
N HIS A 64 0.89 10.47 5.81
CA HIS A 64 0.19 10.43 4.54
C HIS A 64 -0.43 9.06 4.26
N GLU A 65 -1.62 9.06 3.66
CA GLU A 65 -2.24 7.82 3.19
C GLU A 65 -1.57 7.34 1.89
N LEU A 66 -1.78 6.07 1.53
CA LEU A 66 -1.15 5.45 0.37
C LEU A 66 -1.58 6.08 -0.96
N ASP A 67 -2.81 6.60 -1.03
CA ASP A 67 -3.35 7.31 -2.18
C ASP A 67 -2.86 8.76 -2.30
N GLU A 68 -2.20 9.29 -1.27
CA GLU A 68 -1.58 10.62 -1.25
C GLU A 68 -0.08 10.57 -1.59
N MET A 69 0.47 9.40 -1.91
CA MET A 69 1.91 9.19 -2.12
C MET A 69 2.41 9.69 -3.49
N GLU A 70 2.42 11.01 -3.65
CA GLU A 70 2.92 11.71 -4.84
C GLU A 70 3.87 12.86 -4.46
N GLY A 71 4.84 13.16 -5.33
CA GLY A 71 5.70 14.34 -5.20
C GLY A 71 6.48 14.38 -3.88
N GLU A 72 6.31 15.46 -3.11
CA GLU A 72 7.00 15.69 -1.83
C GLU A 72 6.65 14.63 -0.78
N ASN A 73 5.44 14.08 -0.78
CA ASN A 73 4.99 13.07 0.19
C ASN A 73 5.82 11.78 0.09
N VAL A 74 6.29 11.42 -1.12
CA VAL A 74 7.19 10.28 -1.33
C VAL A 74 8.56 10.54 -0.71
N ALA A 75 9.09 11.75 -0.86
CA ALA A 75 10.37 12.12 -0.25
C ALA A 75 10.27 12.16 1.28
N ASP A 76 9.11 12.57 1.82
CA ASP A 76 8.82 12.55 3.25
C ASP A 76 8.75 11.12 3.77
N PHE A 77 8.04 10.23 3.07
CA PHE A 77 8.00 8.81 3.38
C PHE A 77 9.38 8.16 3.35
N ASP A 78 10.20 8.43 2.34
CA ASP A 78 11.57 7.90 2.24
C ASP A 78 12.43 8.35 3.44
N ARG A 79 12.32 9.61 3.87
CA ARG A 79 13.01 10.11 5.06
C ARG A 79 12.54 9.40 6.33
N THR A 80 11.22 9.29 6.52
CA THR A 80 10.63 8.60 7.67
C THR A 80 11.01 7.11 7.70
N CYS A 81 11.09 6.45 6.56
CA CYS A 81 11.55 5.06 6.47
C CYS A 81 12.99 4.89 6.96
N ASN A 82 13.88 5.82 6.62
CA ASN A 82 15.27 5.76 7.08
C ASN A 82 15.36 5.92 8.60
N GLU A 83 14.67 6.92 9.17
CA GLU A 83 14.61 7.13 10.62
C GLU A 83 14.02 5.91 11.34
N PHE A 84 12.91 5.37 10.83
CA PHE A 84 12.31 4.16 11.38
C PHE A 84 13.29 2.99 11.38
N LEU A 85 14.00 2.76 10.27
CA LEU A 85 14.93 1.63 10.16
C LEU A 85 16.17 1.81 11.02
N ASP A 86 16.62 3.04 11.26
CA ASP A 86 17.74 3.32 12.17
C ASP A 86 17.34 3.00 13.61
N ILE A 87 16.16 3.44 14.05
CA ILE A 87 15.61 3.12 15.38
C ILE A 87 15.35 1.62 15.50
N PHE A 88 14.67 1.02 14.52
CA PHE A 88 14.35 -0.40 14.54
C PHE A 88 15.62 -1.25 14.58
N GLU A 89 16.67 -0.88 13.87
CA GLU A 89 17.95 -1.59 13.91
C GLU A 89 18.61 -1.49 15.29
N GLN A 90 18.56 -0.32 15.93
CA GLN A 90 19.07 -0.13 17.27
C GLN A 90 18.32 -1.01 18.28
N GLU A 91 16.98 -0.98 18.26
CA GLU A 91 16.15 -1.77 19.16
C GLU A 91 16.32 -3.29 18.92
N ASP A 92 16.41 -3.74 17.67
CA ASP A 92 16.57 -5.16 17.34
C ASP A 92 17.96 -5.72 17.70
N ARG A 93 19.00 -4.86 17.72
CA ARG A 93 20.37 -5.23 18.07
C ARG A 93 20.68 -5.17 19.56
N PHE A 94 20.13 -4.18 20.27
CA PHE A 94 20.52 -3.87 21.64
C PHE A 94 19.39 -4.05 22.66
N GLY A 95 18.14 -4.16 22.22
CA GLY A 95 16.97 -4.37 23.07
C GLY A 95 16.72 -5.84 23.42
N GLU A 96 15.75 -6.06 24.31
CA GLU A 96 15.23 -7.40 24.58
C GLU A 96 14.40 -7.91 23.39
N ARG A 97 14.69 -9.13 22.95
CA ARG A 97 14.13 -9.71 21.73
C ARG A 97 13.62 -11.13 21.97
N ASP A 98 12.42 -11.40 21.48
CA ASP A 98 11.86 -12.75 21.37
C ASP A 98 11.72 -13.11 19.88
N SER A 99 12.87 -13.35 19.24
CA SER A 99 12.95 -13.65 17.81
C SER A 99 14.14 -14.55 17.50
N THR A 100 13.92 -15.58 16.70
CA THR A 100 14.93 -16.55 16.26
C THR A 100 15.79 -16.05 15.09
N LEU A 101 15.49 -14.88 14.53
CA LEU A 101 16.28 -14.30 13.44
C LEU A 101 17.57 -13.70 13.97
N GLU A 102 18.57 -13.50 13.12
CA GLU A 102 19.78 -12.77 13.54
C GLU A 102 19.47 -11.27 13.76
N PRO A 103 20.08 -10.62 14.76
CA PRO A 103 19.93 -9.18 14.96
C PRO A 103 20.33 -8.34 13.75
N GLY A 104 19.45 -7.43 13.35
CA GLY A 104 19.54 -6.58 12.17
C GLY A 104 19.14 -7.28 10.87
N PHE A 105 18.71 -8.54 10.89
CA PHE A 105 18.30 -9.25 9.68
C PHE A 105 17.06 -8.61 9.05
N CYS A 106 16.04 -8.29 9.86
CA CYS A 106 14.81 -7.65 9.38
C CYS A 106 15.09 -6.29 8.73
N THR A 107 15.90 -5.45 9.37
CA THR A 107 16.23 -4.12 8.83
C THR A 107 17.10 -4.22 7.58
N THR A 108 18.01 -5.18 7.50
CA THR A 108 18.81 -5.45 6.29
C THR A 108 17.91 -5.81 5.11
N VAL A 109 16.95 -6.73 5.32
CA VAL A 109 15.98 -7.13 4.28
C VAL A 109 15.10 -5.96 3.88
N MET A 110 14.55 -5.21 4.85
CA MET A 110 13.70 -4.05 4.57
C MET A 110 14.46 -2.95 3.81
N ARG A 111 15.70 -2.62 4.19
CA ARG A 111 16.53 -1.63 3.46
C ARG A 111 16.76 -2.06 2.00
N ALA A 112 17.14 -3.32 1.77
CA ALA A 112 17.32 -3.85 0.42
C ALA A 112 16.01 -3.83 -0.38
N ALA A 113 14.86 -4.06 0.27
CA ALA A 113 13.55 -3.99 -0.35
C ALA A 113 13.15 -2.55 -0.71
N LEU A 114 13.42 -1.57 0.16
CA LEU A 114 13.18 -0.15 -0.09
C LEU A 114 14.07 0.39 -1.21
N GLU A 115 15.35 0.05 -1.23
CA GLU A 115 16.30 0.44 -2.30
C GLU A 115 15.81 -0.02 -3.68
N LYS A 116 15.25 -1.23 -3.76
CA LYS A 116 14.64 -1.79 -4.97
C LYS A 116 13.20 -1.35 -5.19
N LYS A 117 12.67 -0.47 -4.35
CA LYS A 117 11.28 0.02 -4.34
C LYS A 117 10.23 -1.12 -4.35
N MET A 118 10.54 -2.24 -3.71
CA MET A 118 9.67 -3.42 -3.64
C MET A 118 8.38 -3.16 -2.84
N HIS A 119 8.40 -2.19 -1.92
CA HIS A 119 7.22 -1.81 -1.13
C HIS A 119 6.05 -1.38 -2.03
N TRP A 120 6.28 -0.69 -3.16
CA TRP A 120 5.21 -0.35 -4.11
C TRP A 120 4.54 -1.58 -4.69
N TYR A 121 5.35 -2.55 -5.13
CA TYR A 121 4.85 -3.81 -5.67
C TYR A 121 4.04 -4.58 -4.64
N TRP A 122 4.58 -4.81 -3.44
CA TRP A 122 3.88 -5.57 -2.40
C TRP A 122 2.61 -4.88 -1.92
N SER A 123 2.64 -3.56 -1.77
CA SER A 123 1.48 -2.77 -1.35
C SER A 123 0.38 -2.80 -2.40
N SER A 124 0.72 -2.73 -3.69
CA SER A 124 -0.26 -2.84 -4.77
C SER A 124 -0.96 -4.20 -4.84
N LEU A 125 -0.36 -5.27 -4.29
CA LEU A 125 -1.00 -6.58 -4.18
C LEU A 125 -1.92 -6.68 -2.96
N ASN A 126 -1.60 -5.97 -1.88
CA ASN A 126 -2.35 -6.00 -0.62
C ASN A 126 -3.50 -4.98 -0.57
N GLU A 127 -3.40 -3.88 -1.33
CA GLU A 127 -4.38 -2.80 -1.36
C GLU A 127 -5.00 -2.68 -2.77
N PRO A 128 -6.06 -3.45 -3.07
CA PRO A 128 -6.70 -3.43 -4.38
C PRO A 128 -7.21 -2.05 -4.81
N ARG A 129 -7.58 -1.17 -3.86
CA ARG A 129 -8.11 0.17 -4.17
C ARG A 129 -7.01 1.07 -4.74
N GLY A 130 -5.79 0.97 -4.21
CA GLY A 130 -4.64 1.75 -4.61
C GLY A 130 -3.82 1.14 -5.76
N MET A 131 -4.02 -0.14 -6.07
CA MET A 131 -3.19 -0.89 -7.03
C MET A 131 -2.96 -0.15 -8.35
N TYR A 132 -4.01 0.47 -8.92
CA TYR A 132 -3.90 1.15 -10.20
C TYR A 132 -2.96 2.37 -10.14
N ASN A 133 -3.15 3.27 -9.16
CA ASN A 133 -2.31 4.45 -8.99
C ASN A 133 -0.87 4.03 -8.66
N LEU A 134 -0.69 3.12 -7.70
CA LEU A 134 0.63 2.58 -7.34
C LEU A 134 1.35 1.99 -8.55
N PHE A 135 0.62 1.27 -9.42
CA PHE A 135 1.21 0.74 -10.62
C PHE A 135 1.62 1.86 -11.60
N MET A 136 0.74 2.81 -11.88
CA MET A 136 0.97 3.84 -12.90
C MET A 136 2.04 4.84 -12.48
N ASP A 137 2.07 5.21 -11.19
CA ASP A 137 2.91 6.30 -10.68
C ASP A 137 4.26 5.80 -10.15
N ASN A 138 4.31 4.57 -9.63
CA ASN A 138 5.49 4.07 -8.93
C ASN A 138 6.14 2.84 -9.57
N ILE A 139 5.38 1.97 -10.25
CA ILE A 139 5.91 0.72 -10.82
C ILE A 139 6.20 0.85 -12.32
N GLN A 140 5.24 1.30 -13.12
CA GLN A 140 5.38 1.45 -14.57
C GLN A 140 6.59 2.32 -14.95
N PRO A 141 6.85 3.48 -14.29
CA PRO A 141 7.96 4.33 -14.68
C PRO A 141 9.32 3.66 -14.47
N MET A 142 9.42 2.65 -13.59
CA MET A 142 10.67 1.90 -13.37
C MET A 142 11.07 1.04 -14.58
N PHE A 143 10.10 0.63 -15.41
CA PHE A 143 10.34 -0.25 -16.57
C PHE A 143 10.11 0.44 -17.91
N ALA A 144 9.16 1.36 -17.97
CA ALA A 144 8.79 2.07 -19.19
C ALA A 144 8.43 3.54 -18.88
N PRO A 145 9.41 4.40 -18.53
CA PRO A 145 9.17 5.81 -18.21
C PRO A 145 8.40 6.56 -19.31
N SER A 146 8.65 6.21 -20.57
CA SER A 146 7.97 6.79 -21.73
C SER A 146 6.47 6.53 -21.76
N HIS A 147 5.98 5.50 -21.06
CA HIS A 147 4.54 5.24 -20.93
C HIS A 147 3.87 6.22 -19.95
N SER A 148 4.62 6.89 -19.09
CA SER A 148 4.10 7.88 -18.14
C SER A 148 4.07 9.29 -18.74
N GLU A 149 4.68 9.51 -19.91
CA GLU A 149 4.67 10.80 -20.61
C GLU A 149 3.29 11.13 -21.20
N ARG A 150 2.94 12.43 -21.16
CA ARG A 150 1.63 12.93 -21.59
C ARG A 150 1.35 12.51 -23.05
N GLY A 151 0.25 11.78 -23.25
CA GLY A 151 -0.17 11.20 -24.54
C GLY A 151 0.13 9.71 -24.71
N GLN A 152 1.20 9.19 -24.10
CA GLN A 152 1.50 7.75 -24.08
C GLN A 152 0.81 7.03 -22.92
N ALA A 153 0.62 7.72 -21.77
CA ALA A 153 -0.14 7.19 -20.64
C ALA A 153 -1.56 6.79 -21.05
N THR A 154 -2.22 7.64 -21.83
CA THR A 154 -3.55 7.37 -22.38
C THR A 154 -3.55 6.17 -23.34
N ARG A 155 -2.50 5.97 -24.13
CA ARG A 155 -2.40 4.83 -25.07
C ARG A 155 -2.22 3.51 -24.33
N PHE A 156 -1.39 3.48 -23.29
CA PHE A 156 -1.25 2.29 -22.45
C PHE A 156 -2.60 1.89 -21.84
N GLN A 157 -3.29 2.85 -21.20
CA GLN A 157 -4.62 2.64 -20.62
C GLN A 157 -5.63 2.12 -21.65
N GLN A 158 -5.69 2.74 -22.84
CA GLN A 158 -6.57 2.30 -23.93
C GLN A 158 -6.25 0.89 -24.41
N THR A 159 -4.98 0.49 -24.37
CA THR A 159 -4.55 -0.85 -24.78
C THR A 159 -4.95 -1.91 -23.75
N ILE A 160 -4.81 -1.63 -22.45
CA ILE A 160 -5.09 -2.60 -21.39
C ILE A 160 -6.56 -2.69 -21.00
N ALA A 161 -7.33 -1.59 -21.12
CA ALA A 161 -8.71 -1.53 -20.64
C ALA A 161 -9.63 -2.64 -21.23
N PRO A 162 -9.52 -3.03 -22.51
CA PRO A 162 -10.32 -4.13 -23.07
C PRO A 162 -10.05 -5.49 -22.43
N TYR A 163 -8.88 -5.70 -21.81
CA TYR A 163 -8.52 -6.97 -21.18
C TYR A 163 -9.06 -7.11 -19.75
N TRP A 164 -9.72 -6.08 -19.20
CA TRP A 164 -10.32 -6.15 -17.86
C TRP A 164 -11.51 -7.12 -17.79
N SER A 165 -12.27 -7.24 -18.88
CA SER A 165 -13.39 -8.17 -19.03
C SER A 165 -13.71 -8.36 -20.50
N THR A 166 -14.28 -9.51 -20.87
CA THR A 166 -14.69 -9.83 -22.25
C THR A 166 -15.75 -8.87 -22.81
N ALA A 167 -16.42 -8.09 -21.95
CA ALA A 167 -17.40 -7.07 -22.33
C ALA A 167 -17.11 -5.73 -21.62
N SER A 168 -15.85 -5.29 -21.63
CA SER A 168 -15.38 -4.11 -20.89
C SER A 168 -16.20 -2.84 -21.17
N SER A 169 -16.51 -2.52 -22.42
CA SER A 169 -17.30 -1.33 -22.76
C SER A 169 -18.70 -1.35 -22.15
N ALA A 170 -19.42 -2.46 -22.31
CA ALA A 170 -20.76 -2.62 -21.74
C ALA A 170 -20.72 -2.56 -20.21
N PHE A 171 -19.72 -3.21 -19.58
CA PHE A 171 -19.51 -3.14 -18.14
C PHE A 171 -19.29 -1.70 -17.66
N ILE A 172 -18.48 -0.91 -18.36
CA ILE A 172 -18.23 0.50 -18.03
C ILE A 172 -19.51 1.33 -18.18
N GLU A 173 -20.25 1.17 -19.29
CA GLU A 173 -21.52 1.85 -19.53
C GLU A 173 -22.54 1.56 -18.42
N ASP A 174 -22.64 0.30 -18.00
CA ASP A 174 -23.52 -0.09 -16.89
C ASP A 174 -23.06 0.51 -15.56
N LYS A 175 -21.75 0.56 -15.28
CA LYS A 175 -21.24 1.23 -14.07
C LYS A 175 -21.45 2.74 -14.07
N VAL A 176 -21.37 3.39 -15.23
CA VAL A 176 -21.70 4.81 -15.36
C VAL A 176 -23.18 5.06 -15.07
N ARG A 177 -24.06 4.17 -15.53
CA ARG A 177 -25.49 4.20 -15.24
C ARG A 177 -25.78 3.96 -13.76
N ASP A 178 -25.21 2.90 -13.18
CA ASP A 178 -25.31 2.58 -11.75
C ASP A 178 -24.90 3.78 -10.89
N LEU A 179 -23.81 4.46 -11.25
CA LEU A 179 -23.31 5.64 -10.52
C LEU A 179 -24.28 6.82 -10.62
N LYS A 180 -24.88 7.05 -11.79
CA LYS A 180 -25.89 8.11 -11.98
C LYS A 180 -27.10 7.84 -11.08
N ASP A 181 -27.65 6.64 -11.15
CA ASP A 181 -28.81 6.23 -10.36
C ASP A 181 -28.51 6.29 -8.85
N TYR A 182 -27.31 5.85 -8.44
CA TYR A 182 -26.85 5.96 -7.06
C TYR A 182 -26.79 7.41 -6.59
N ARG A 183 -26.20 8.31 -7.37
CA ARG A 183 -26.10 9.75 -7.03
C ARG A 183 -27.48 10.41 -6.92
N GLU A 184 -28.42 10.04 -7.78
CA GLU A 184 -29.81 10.51 -7.70
C GLU A 184 -30.49 10.02 -6.41
N ARG A 185 -30.38 8.73 -6.07
CA ARG A 185 -30.90 8.19 -4.80
C ARG A 185 -30.31 8.87 -3.57
N VAL A 186 -29.00 9.11 -3.57
CA VAL A 186 -28.31 9.81 -2.47
C VAL A 186 -28.80 11.25 -2.33
N ARG A 187 -29.00 11.97 -3.45
CA ARG A 187 -29.55 13.33 -3.42
C ARG A 187 -30.98 13.37 -2.89
N ALA A 188 -31.84 12.45 -3.34
CA ALA A 188 -33.21 12.33 -2.88
C ALA A 188 -33.27 12.06 -1.36
N LYS A 189 -32.48 11.10 -0.87
CA LYS A 189 -32.37 10.83 0.57
C LYS A 189 -31.85 12.03 1.35
N LYS A 190 -30.82 12.74 0.86
CA LYS A 190 -30.31 13.94 1.53
C LYS A 190 -31.42 15.00 1.68
N GLN A 191 -32.24 15.23 0.65
CA GLN A 191 -33.36 16.17 0.72
C GLN A 191 -34.43 15.73 1.71
N GLU A 192 -34.74 14.43 1.76
CA GLU A 192 -35.65 13.85 2.77
C GLU A 192 -35.13 14.10 4.19
N TYR A 193 -33.86 13.82 4.47
CA TYR A 193 -33.25 14.07 5.78
C TYR A 193 -33.12 15.57 6.13
N SER A 194 -32.86 16.44 5.15
CA SER A 194 -32.82 17.90 5.36
C SER A 194 -34.20 18.50 5.64
N GLY A 195 -35.28 17.88 5.16
CA GLY A 195 -36.65 18.28 5.47
C GLY A 195 -37.19 17.75 6.80
N LEU A 196 -36.43 16.88 7.48
CA LEU A 196 -36.79 16.25 8.75
C LEU A 196 -36.06 16.87 9.97
N CYS A 197 -35.09 17.76 9.77
CA CYS A 197 -34.53 18.59 10.83
C CYS A 197 -35.25 19.96 10.84
N PRO A 198 -35.87 20.39 11.96
CA PRO A 198 -36.44 21.73 12.10
C PRO A 198 -35.38 22.84 12.08
#